data_AF-A0A183C013-F1
#
_entry.id   AF-A0A183C013-F1
#
_cell.length_a   1.000
_cell.length_b   1.000
_cell.length_c   1.000
_cell.angle_alpha   90.00
_cell.angle_beta   90.00
_cell.angle_gamma   90.00
#
_symmetry.space_group_name_H-M   'P 1'
#
loop_
_entity.id
_entity.type
_entity.pdbx_description
1 polymer ?
#
loop_
_entity_poly.entity_id
_entity_poly.type
_entity_poly.pdbx_seq_one_letter_code
_entity_poly.pdbx_strand_id
1 'polypeptide(L)'
;MRPLISASFEELRRQGSEIDGGLVACFRRMDIRKRSKFFFEVEREARKKWQEGEGEASFILYCRARRVQDLVLEAMDEFFEQSLEGCWFFETSERMASDFNQVSECLETQFEVRELERELSSKEDAFLPKMREICSRANLRMMAQDEPSGGKQKRAEDVGKSAIEDNCF
;
A
#
# COMPACT_ATOMS: atom_id res chain seq x y z
N MET A 1 -3.50 -8.22 7.84
CA MET A 1 -2.52 -7.22 8.30
C MET A 1 -3.24 -5.90 8.53
N ARG A 2 -2.81 -5.11 9.52
CA ARG A 2 -3.39 -3.78 9.78
C ARG A 2 -2.94 -2.75 8.74
N PRO A 3 -3.69 -1.65 8.55
CA PRO A 3 -3.28 -0.56 7.67
C PRO A 3 -1.93 0.03 8.07
N LEU A 4 -1.16 0.47 7.08
CA LEU A 4 0.09 1.20 7.28
C LEU A 4 -0.18 2.57 7.92
N ILE A 5 0.54 2.87 9.00
CA ILE A 5 0.47 4.13 9.76
C ILE A 5 1.52 5.10 9.24
N SER A 6 2.75 4.62 9.00
CA SER A 6 3.86 5.46 8.54
C SER A 6 3.62 5.97 7.11
N ALA A 7 4.16 7.16 6.79
CA ALA A 7 3.97 7.78 5.48
C ALA A 7 4.83 7.13 4.38
N SER A 8 5.97 6.54 4.75
CA SER A 8 6.83 5.78 3.84
C SER A 8 7.60 4.70 4.59
N PHE A 9 8.17 3.74 3.86
CA PHE A 9 9.04 2.74 4.46
C PHE A 9 10.30 3.37 5.06
N GLU A 10 10.82 4.45 4.47
CA GLU A 10 12.00 5.13 5.00
C GLU A 10 11.74 5.88 6.30
N GLU A 11 10.53 6.42 6.47
CA GLU A 11 10.12 6.95 7.77
C GLU A 11 10.14 5.84 8.83
N LEU A 12 9.59 4.67 8.50
CA LEU A 12 9.57 3.51 9.40
C LEU A 12 10.98 3.01 9.73
N ARG A 13 11.88 2.94 8.74
CA ARG A 13 13.31 2.60 8.96
C ARG A 13 13.99 3.61 9.90
N ARG A 14 13.71 4.90 9.72
CA ARG A 14 14.24 5.96 10.61
C ARG A 14 13.73 5.77 12.03
N GLN A 15 12.44 5.51 12.23
CA GLN A 15 11.85 5.24 13.54
C GLN A 15 12.44 3.98 14.19
N GLY A 16 12.67 2.92 13.42
CA GLY A 16 13.30 1.69 13.90
C GLY A 16 14.76 1.88 14.34
N SER A 17 15.47 2.81 13.72
CA SER A 17 16.87 3.13 14.03
C SER A 17 17.04 4.05 15.23
N GLU A 18 15.96 4.71 15.67
CA GLU A 18 15.99 5.67 16.76
C GLU A 18 15.97 4.94 18.11
N ILE A 19 17.12 4.95 18.79
CA ILE A 19 17.30 4.37 20.12
C ILE A 19 17.95 5.40 21.02
N ASP A 20 17.37 5.58 22.21
CA ASP A 20 17.84 6.50 23.23
C ASP A 20 19.30 6.19 23.61
N GLY A 21 20.20 7.15 23.42
CA GLY A 21 21.63 6.98 23.73
C GLY A 21 21.91 6.75 25.22
N GLY A 22 21.08 7.29 26.11
CA GLY A 22 21.12 7.01 27.54
C GLY A 22 20.71 5.58 27.85
N LEU A 23 19.72 5.04 27.15
CA LEU A 23 19.34 3.63 27.25
C LEU A 23 20.48 2.71 26.77
N VAL A 24 21.14 3.04 25.65
CA VAL A 24 22.32 2.31 25.18
C VAL A 24 23.45 2.34 26.22
N ALA A 25 23.72 3.50 26.82
CA ALA A 25 24.72 3.63 27.87
C ALA A 25 24.36 2.80 29.12
N CYS A 26 23.07 2.70 29.47
CA CYS A 26 22.59 1.83 30.54
C CYS A 26 22.85 0.35 30.20
N PHE A 27 22.48 -0.09 29.01
CA PHE A 27 22.73 -1.47 28.54
C PHE A 27 24.21 -1.84 28.59
N ARG A 28 25.10 -0.92 28.20
CA ARG A 28 26.56 -1.14 28.26
C ARG A 28 27.12 -1.36 29.66
N ARG A 29 26.39 -0.97 30.71
CA ARG A 29 26.76 -1.25 32.11
C ARG A 29 26.20 -2.56 32.64
N MET A 30 25.27 -3.20 31.91
CA MET A 30 24.67 -4.47 32.28
C MET A 30 25.59 -5.64 31.92
N ASP A 31 25.51 -6.72 32.71
CA ASP A 31 26.17 -7.99 32.38
C ASP A 31 25.52 -8.64 31.15
N ILE A 32 26.32 -9.46 30.44
CA ILE A 32 25.90 -10.08 29.18
C ILE A 32 24.64 -10.92 29.31
N ARG A 33 24.44 -11.64 30.43
CA ARG A 33 23.27 -12.48 30.67
C ARG A 33 21.99 -11.68 30.84
N LYS A 34 22.08 -10.45 31.36
CA LYS A 34 20.92 -9.54 31.36
C LYS A 34 20.64 -8.97 29.98
N ARG A 35 21.68 -8.68 29.18
CA ARG A 35 21.50 -8.20 27.80
C ARG A 35 20.87 -9.27 26.90
N SER A 36 21.33 -10.52 26.98
CA SER A 36 20.78 -11.67 26.24
C SER A 36 19.30 -11.90 26.58
N LYS A 37 18.93 -11.84 27.86
CA LYS A 37 17.52 -11.93 28.31
C LYS A 37 16.67 -10.83 27.69
N PHE A 38 17.14 -9.59 27.72
CA PHE A 38 16.44 -8.48 27.10
C PHE A 38 16.29 -8.67 25.58
N PHE A 39 17.34 -9.16 24.91
CA PHE A 39 17.27 -9.52 23.49
C PHE A 39 16.14 -10.52 23.21
N PHE A 40 16.05 -11.62 23.99
CA PHE A 40 15.00 -12.61 23.82
C PHE A 40 13.59 -12.05 24.07
N GLU A 41 13.44 -11.10 24.99
CA GLU A 41 12.16 -10.44 25.27
C GLU A 41 11.71 -9.57 24.10
N VAL A 42 12.61 -8.71 23.58
CA VAL A 42 12.29 -7.82 22.46
C VAL A 42 12.01 -8.62 21.19
N GLU A 43 12.81 -9.64 20.91
CA GLU A 43 12.66 -10.51 19.74
C GLU A 43 11.34 -11.31 19.79
N ARG A 44 10.95 -11.79 20.99
CA ARG A 44 9.66 -12.44 21.20
C ARG A 44 8.48 -11.50 21.00
N GLU A 45 8.57 -10.28 21.53
CA GLU A 45 7.51 -9.29 21.35
C GLU A 45 7.39 -8.89 19.88
N ALA A 46 8.50 -8.78 19.14
CA ALA A 46 8.48 -8.54 17.69
C ALA A 46 7.67 -9.62 16.95
N ARG A 47 7.95 -10.92 17.21
CA ARG A 47 7.17 -12.03 16.63
C ARG A 47 5.70 -11.96 16.99
N LYS A 48 5.38 -11.65 18.25
CA LYS A 48 4.00 -11.52 18.70
C LYS A 48 3.28 -10.41 17.93
N LYS A 49 3.91 -9.24 17.74
CA LYS A 49 3.37 -8.14 16.93
C LYS A 49 3.15 -8.54 15.49
N TRP A 50 4.06 -9.32 14.91
CA TRP A 50 3.87 -9.87 13.58
C TRP A 50 2.62 -10.75 13.47
N GLN A 51 2.44 -11.67 14.43
CA GLN A 51 1.28 -12.56 14.49
C GLN A 51 -0.05 -11.82 14.72
N GLU A 52 -0.02 -10.71 15.46
CA GLU A 52 -1.16 -9.80 15.66
C GLU A 52 -1.48 -8.96 14.41
N GLY A 53 -0.68 -9.07 13.35
CA GLY A 53 -0.79 -8.28 12.13
C GLY A 53 -0.35 -6.82 12.29
N GLU A 54 0.36 -6.50 13.37
CA GLU A 54 0.96 -5.19 13.67
C GLU A 54 2.35 -5.09 13.03
N GLY A 55 2.40 -5.11 11.69
CA GLY A 55 3.64 -5.19 10.91
C GLY A 55 4.65 -4.08 11.22
N GLU A 56 4.22 -2.82 11.24
CA GLU A 56 5.13 -1.69 11.54
C GLU A 56 5.70 -1.77 12.97
N ALA A 57 4.88 -2.14 13.96
CA ALA A 57 5.35 -2.32 15.33
C ALA A 57 6.34 -3.48 15.46
N SER A 58 6.06 -4.60 14.77
CA SER A 58 6.97 -5.74 14.66
C SER A 58 8.32 -5.32 14.06
N PHE A 59 8.29 -4.56 12.96
CA PHE A 59 9.49 -4.07 12.29
C PHE A 59 10.37 -3.22 13.23
N ILE A 60 9.76 -2.24 13.91
CA ILE A 60 10.48 -1.39 14.88
C ILE A 60 11.11 -2.23 16.00
N LEU A 61 10.38 -3.23 16.51
CA LEU A 61 10.90 -4.13 17.55
C LEU A 61 12.06 -4.98 17.03
N TYR A 62 12.03 -5.46 15.79
CA TYR A 62 13.18 -6.16 15.20
C TYR A 62 14.39 -5.26 15.02
N CYS A 63 14.22 -3.99 14.59
CA CYS A 63 15.33 -3.04 14.57
C CYS A 63 15.97 -2.87 15.96
N ARG A 64 15.13 -2.78 17.00
CA ARG A 64 15.59 -2.71 18.40
C ARG A 64 16.28 -4.00 18.85
N ALA A 65 15.71 -5.16 18.54
CA ALA A 65 16.32 -6.45 18.85
C ALA A 65 17.70 -6.59 18.19
N ARG A 66 17.85 -6.13 16.94
CA ARG A 66 19.14 -6.07 16.25
C ARG A 66 20.14 -5.20 16.99
N ARG A 67 19.74 -4.03 17.48
CA ARG A 67 20.64 -3.19 18.29
C ARG A 67 21.04 -3.87 19.59
N VAL A 68 20.12 -4.53 20.28
CA VAL A 68 20.44 -5.27 21.51
C VAL A 68 21.38 -6.43 21.19
N GLN A 69 21.17 -7.13 20.08
CA GLN A 69 22.08 -8.17 19.59
C GLN A 69 23.51 -7.62 19.45
N ASP A 70 23.69 -6.46 18.80
CA ASP A 70 25.01 -5.82 18.71
C ASP A 70 25.63 -5.57 20.09
N LEU A 71 24.83 -5.11 21.07
CA LEU A 71 25.30 -4.83 22.43
C LEU A 71 25.63 -6.11 23.22
N VAL A 72 25.01 -7.24 22.90
CA VAL A 72 25.39 -8.55 23.45
C VAL A 72 26.73 -8.98 22.85
N LEU A 73 26.85 -8.88 21.52
CA LEU A 73 28.08 -9.23 20.79
C LEU A 73 29.27 -8.34 21.22
N GLU A 74 29.05 -7.04 21.47
CA GLU A 74 30.07 -6.11 21.99
C GLU A 74 30.67 -6.55 23.34
N ALA A 75 29.91 -7.28 24.17
CA ALA A 75 30.32 -7.71 25.51
C ALA A 75 30.55 -9.22 25.61
N MET A 76 30.58 -9.92 24.48
CA MET A 76 30.67 -11.38 24.42
C MET A 76 32.05 -11.87 24.86
N ASP A 77 32.04 -12.86 25.76
CA ASP A 77 33.21 -13.60 26.19
C ASP A 77 33.07 -15.09 25.88
N GLU A 78 34.19 -15.81 25.90
CA GLU A 78 34.24 -17.24 25.59
C GLU A 78 33.36 -18.09 26.53
N PHE A 79 33.22 -17.65 27.79
CA PHE A 79 32.39 -18.36 28.78
C PHE A 79 30.90 -18.29 28.43
N PHE A 80 30.43 -17.14 27.96
CA PHE A 80 29.06 -16.97 27.51
C PHE A 80 28.82 -17.72 26.20
N GLU A 81 29.73 -17.60 25.23
CA GLU A 81 29.65 -18.28 23.93
C GLU A 81 29.52 -19.80 24.06
N GLN A 82 30.30 -20.41 24.96
CA GLN A 82 30.26 -21.85 25.22
C GLN A 82 29.12 -22.29 26.15
N SER A 83 28.36 -21.35 26.70
CA SER A 83 27.23 -21.67 27.56
C SER A 83 25.99 -22.04 26.75
N LEU A 84 25.08 -22.82 27.36
CA LEU A 84 23.77 -23.09 26.77
C LEU A 84 23.05 -21.79 26.38
N GLU A 85 23.15 -20.75 27.21
CA GLU A 85 22.54 -19.45 26.94
C GLU A 85 23.12 -18.77 25.69
N GLY A 86 24.42 -18.93 25.46
CA GLY A 86 25.10 -18.50 24.23
C GLY A 86 24.60 -19.25 23.00
N CYS A 87 24.49 -20.58 23.05
CA CYS A 87 23.90 -21.39 21.97
C CYS A 87 22.50 -20.88 21.59
N TRP A 88 21.61 -20.71 22.57
CA TRP A 88 20.26 -20.20 22.34
C TRP A 88 20.25 -18.78 21.76
N PHE A 89 21.20 -17.94 22.16
CA PHE A 89 21.34 -16.59 21.63
C PHE A 89 21.68 -16.60 20.14
N PHE A 90 22.62 -17.44 19.70
CA PHE A 90 22.99 -17.54 18.29
C PHE A 90 21.85 -18.15 17.44
N GLU A 91 21.26 -19.25 17.88
CA GLU A 91 20.11 -19.86 17.18
C GLU A 91 18.95 -18.87 17.02
N THR A 92 18.67 -18.10 18.08
CA THR A 92 17.64 -17.05 18.02
C THR A 92 18.04 -15.90 17.12
N SER A 93 19.31 -15.51 17.12
CA SER A 93 19.84 -14.45 16.26
C SER A 93 19.73 -14.79 14.77
N GLU A 94 20.02 -16.03 14.40
CA GLU A 94 19.87 -16.52 13.02
C GLU A 94 18.41 -16.54 12.60
N ARG A 95 17.53 -17.10 13.44
CA ARG A 95 16.08 -17.11 13.17
C ARG A 95 15.53 -15.69 13.05
N MET A 96 15.91 -14.81 13.96
CA MET A 96 15.50 -13.40 13.96
C MET A 96 15.90 -12.72 12.65
N ALA A 97 17.09 -12.99 12.10
CA ALA A 97 17.51 -12.39 10.84
C ALA A 97 16.58 -12.78 9.69
N SER A 98 16.17 -14.06 9.62
CA SER A 98 15.21 -14.53 8.63
C SER A 98 13.82 -13.90 8.85
N ASP A 99 13.32 -13.91 10.09
CA ASP A 99 12.01 -13.34 10.42
C ASP A 99 11.98 -11.84 10.11
N PHE A 100 13.06 -11.11 10.40
CA PHE A 100 13.15 -9.68 10.15
C PHE A 100 13.19 -9.36 8.65
N ASN A 101 13.92 -10.15 7.85
CA ASN A 101 13.91 -9.99 6.39
C ASN A 101 12.50 -10.18 5.83
N GLN A 102 11.80 -11.24 6.26
CA GLN A 102 10.42 -11.49 5.82
C GLN A 102 9.48 -10.32 6.16
N VAL A 103 9.57 -9.77 7.37
CA VAL A 103 8.77 -8.61 7.76
C VAL A 103 9.12 -7.37 6.93
N SER A 104 10.41 -7.16 6.68
CA SER A 104 10.91 -6.02 5.90
C SER A 104 10.40 -6.06 4.46
N GLU A 105 10.62 -7.17 3.76
CA GLU A 105 10.17 -7.38 2.37
C GLU A 105 8.65 -7.22 2.24
N CYS A 106 7.90 -7.75 3.20
CA CYS A 106 6.45 -7.67 3.20
C CYS A 106 5.95 -6.24 3.38
N LEU A 107 6.60 -5.45 4.23
CA LEU A 107 6.26 -4.04 4.42
C LEU A 107 6.68 -3.20 3.21
N GLU A 108 7.89 -3.39 2.68
CA GLU A 108 8.36 -2.73 1.45
C GLU A 108 7.34 -2.87 0.33
N THR A 109 6.91 -4.11 0.07
CA THR A 109 5.88 -4.40 -0.94
C THR A 109 4.56 -3.66 -0.66
N GLN A 110 4.12 -3.58 0.60
CA GLN A 110 2.88 -2.86 0.95
C GLN A 110 3.01 -1.35 0.75
N PHE A 111 4.17 -0.77 1.07
CA PHE A 111 4.42 0.64 0.81
C PHE A 111 4.45 0.92 -0.70
N GLU A 112 5.11 0.07 -1.49
CA GLU A 112 5.13 0.18 -2.96
C GLU A 112 3.73 0.11 -3.57
N VAL A 113 2.92 -0.88 -3.16
CA VAL A 113 1.53 -1.01 -3.62
C VAL A 113 0.72 0.25 -3.29
N ARG A 114 0.85 0.78 -2.07
CA ARG A 114 0.12 1.98 -1.65
C ARG A 114 0.54 3.22 -2.46
N GLU A 115 1.82 3.38 -2.80
CA GLU A 115 2.27 4.47 -3.65
C GLU A 115 1.76 4.32 -5.10
N LEU A 116 1.79 3.10 -5.65
CA LEU A 116 1.21 2.81 -6.97
C LEU A 116 -0.29 3.11 -7.02
N GLU A 117 -1.05 2.72 -5.99
CA GLU A 117 -2.48 3.01 -5.88
C GLU A 117 -2.76 4.52 -5.85
N ARG A 118 -1.94 5.30 -5.13
CA ARG A 118 -2.06 6.78 -5.14
C ARG A 118 -1.73 7.36 -6.51
N GLU A 119 -0.69 6.88 -7.16
CA GLU A 119 -0.33 7.34 -8.51
C GLU A 119 -1.44 7.04 -9.52
N LEU A 120 -2.02 5.85 -9.47
CA LEU A 120 -3.13 5.46 -10.35
C LEU A 120 -4.39 6.28 -10.06
N SER A 121 -4.75 6.44 -8.79
CA SER A 121 -5.89 7.28 -8.39
C SER A 121 -5.71 8.73 -8.85
N SER A 122 -4.52 9.30 -8.72
CA SER A 122 -4.23 10.66 -9.19
C SER A 122 -4.36 10.82 -10.71
N LYS A 123 -4.04 9.76 -11.46
CA LYS A 123 -4.17 9.72 -12.92
C LYS A 123 -5.63 9.58 -13.33
N GLU A 124 -6.37 8.64 -12.73
CA GLU A 124 -7.80 8.44 -12.98
C GLU A 124 -8.61 9.72 -12.72
N ASP A 125 -8.36 10.40 -11.60
CA ASP A 125 -8.99 11.68 -11.29
C ASP A 125 -8.68 12.79 -12.31
N ALA A 126 -7.53 12.74 -12.98
CA ALA A 126 -7.21 13.68 -14.06
C ALA A 126 -7.92 13.33 -15.39
N PHE A 127 -8.28 12.07 -15.61
CA PHE A 127 -9.00 11.61 -16.81
C PHE A 127 -10.52 11.76 -16.69
N LEU A 128 -11.08 11.69 -15.49
CA LEU A 128 -12.52 11.76 -15.25
C LEU A 128 -13.18 13.07 -15.74
N PRO A 129 -12.61 14.28 -15.54
CA PRO A 129 -13.18 15.51 -16.08
C PRO A 129 -13.21 15.53 -17.61
N LYS A 130 -12.15 15.03 -18.26
CA LYS A 130 -12.07 14.96 -19.74
C LYS A 130 -13.10 13.98 -20.30
N MET A 131 -13.25 12.81 -19.68
CA MET A 131 -14.27 11.84 -20.07
C MET A 131 -15.69 12.40 -19.86
N ARG A 132 -15.93 13.09 -18.73
CA ARG A 132 -17.20 13.75 -18.45
C ARG A 132 -17.53 14.84 -19.47
N GLU A 133 -16.55 15.62 -19.89
CA GLU A 133 -16.70 16.64 -20.94
C GLU A 133 -17.02 15.99 -22.31
N ILE A 134 -16.28 14.92 -22.68
CA ILE A 134 -16.51 14.19 -23.94
C ILE A 134 -17.93 13.60 -23.97
N CYS A 135 -18.36 12.94 -22.89
CA CYS A 135 -19.72 12.40 -22.77
C CYS A 135 -20.78 13.49 -22.81
N SER A 136 -20.55 14.63 -22.15
CA SER A 136 -21.47 15.78 -22.18
C SER A 136 -21.60 16.35 -23.59
N ARG A 137 -20.49 16.45 -24.32
CA ARG A 137 -20.44 16.95 -25.70
C ARG A 137 -21.09 15.98 -26.70
N ALA A 138 -20.94 14.67 -26.47
CA ALA A 138 -21.62 13.65 -27.25
C ALA A 138 -23.14 13.68 -27.02
N ASN A 139 -23.60 13.83 -25.77
CA ASN A 139 -25.02 13.96 -25.44
C ASN A 139 -25.65 15.21 -26.05
N LEU A 140 -24.95 16.35 -26.05
CA LEU A 140 -25.42 17.57 -26.72
C LEU A 140 -25.52 17.41 -28.25
N ARG A 141 -24.59 16.68 -28.88
CA ARG A 141 -24.65 16.41 -30.33
C ARG A 141 -25.82 15.50 -30.70
N MET A 142 -26.16 14.52 -29.86
CA MET A 142 -27.33 13.67 -30.08
C MET A 142 -28.63 14.48 -30.01
N MET A 143 -28.78 15.37 -29.01
CA MET A 143 -29.97 16.22 -28.90
C MET A 143 -30.08 17.26 -30.03
N ALA A 144 -28.95 17.71 -30.59
CA ALA A 144 -28.95 18.62 -31.74
C ALA A 144 -29.31 17.95 -33.07
N GLN A 145 -29.35 16.61 -33.14
CA GLN A 145 -29.76 15.86 -34.33
C GLN A 145 -31.25 15.49 -34.33
N ASP A 146 -31.96 15.70 -33.21
CA ASP A 146 -33.39 15.43 -33.06
C ASP A 146 -34.26 16.69 -33.23
N GLU A 147 -33.76 17.78 -33.85
CA GLU A 147 -34.65 18.83 -34.33
C GLU A 147 -35.45 18.32 -35.55
N PRO A 148 -36.80 18.26 -35.48
CA PRO A 148 -37.59 17.85 -36.62
C PRO A 148 -37.51 18.96 -37.67
N SER A 149 -36.99 18.62 -38.85
CA SER A 149 -37.07 19.45 -40.06
C SER A 149 -38.52 19.53 -40.55
N GLY A 150 -39.34 20.30 -39.83
CA GLY A 150 -40.74 20.54 -40.15
C GLY A 150 -40.98 21.97 -40.59
N GLY A 151 -41.16 22.20 -41.90
CA GLY A 151 -41.86 23.40 -42.35
C GLY A 151 -41.62 23.83 -43.80
N LYS A 152 -42.49 23.37 -44.71
CA LYS A 152 -43.30 24.26 -45.58
C LYS A 152 -44.31 23.45 -46.42
N GLN A 153 -45.55 23.41 -45.93
CA GLN A 153 -46.74 23.19 -46.76
C GLN A 153 -46.99 24.45 -47.62
N LYS A 154 -47.26 24.25 -48.92
CA LYS A 154 -48.10 25.14 -49.72
C LYS A 154 -49.24 24.29 -50.30
N ARG A 155 -50.47 24.70 -50.00
CA ARG A 155 -51.73 24.16 -50.54
C ARG A 155 -52.23 25.03 -51.69
N ALA A 156 -53.27 24.48 -52.35
CA ALA A 156 -54.19 25.03 -53.36
C ALA A 156 -53.75 24.70 -54.81
N GLU A 157 -54.60 24.23 -55.71
CA GLU A 157 -56.05 23.94 -55.77
C GLU A 157 -56.25 23.23 -57.14
N ASP A 158 -56.95 22.09 -57.21
CA ASP A 158 -58.35 21.97 -57.68
C ASP A 158 -58.41 21.18 -59.02
N VAL A 159 -59.62 20.73 -59.35
CA VAL A 159 -60.11 20.06 -60.57
C VAL A 159 -60.21 18.53 -60.50
N GLY A 160 -61.34 18.10 -59.95
CA GLY A 160 -62.04 16.92 -60.46
C GLY A 160 -62.86 17.28 -61.71
N LYS A 161 -62.76 16.46 -62.76
CA LYS A 161 -63.73 16.26 -63.87
C LYS A 161 -63.35 14.94 -64.57
N SER A 162 -64.14 13.89 -64.34
CA SER A 162 -65.09 13.29 -65.29
C SER A 162 -64.47 12.25 -66.23
N ALA A 163 -65.03 11.04 -66.16
CA ALA A 163 -64.86 9.96 -67.13
C ALA A 163 -65.47 10.31 -68.50
N ILE A 164 -65.32 9.34 -69.44
CA ILE A 164 -65.78 9.22 -70.85
C ILE A 164 -64.55 9.30 -71.79
N GLU A 165 -64.22 8.32 -72.65
CA GLU A 165 -65.08 7.46 -73.47
C GLU A 165 -64.41 6.13 -73.87
N ASP A 166 -65.26 5.14 -74.15
CA ASP A 166 -65.01 3.86 -74.81
C ASP A 166 -64.36 3.98 -76.20
N ASN A 167 -63.63 2.94 -76.62
CA ASN A 167 -63.73 2.44 -77.99
C ASN A 167 -63.24 0.99 -78.09
N CYS A 168 -64.17 0.10 -78.45
CA CYS A 168 -63.90 -1.22 -79.02
C CYS A 168 -63.20 -1.09 -80.38
N PHE A 169 -62.17 -1.90 -80.60
CA PHE A 169 -62.02 -2.80 -81.76
C PHE A 169 -61.02 -3.90 -81.42
#